data_AF-A0A930MSR0-F1
#
_entry.id   AF-A0A930MSR0-F1
#
_cell.length_a   1.000
_cell.length_b   1.000
_cell.length_c   1.000
_cell.angle_alpha   90.00
_cell.angle_beta   90.00
_cell.angle_gamma   90.00
#
_symmetry.space_group_name_H-M   'P 1'
#
loop_
_entity.id
_entity.type
_entity.pdbx_description
1 polymer ?
#
loop_
_entity_poly.entity_id
_entity_poly.type
_entity_poly.pdbx_seq_one_letter_code
_entity_poly.pdbx_strand_id
1 'polypeptide(L)'
;MNADNFTFNDTGMYDVLRAEGQITKRKLIADPTNYLTKEYDGTAAITTGGDNLVKFHHYSGTPTHPDDGEDTVFYREVNAGTVSNNTTAAYVAVDATKYADKDVEWKDNVWNQGRGVVGDKNVKYKVDLTGTDAANYQIVHADGTAVTPPNPYVGKGKITPKEIVLKADPQERWINEGLPDHYTGTPMGKNLSHNEVPEIVPSDTPLPGTIDYRSPNARLRVGYYAVEGTYHAPNGADGDSVSWNYRFVQDPANKTALYIGPYIPDYEYYKAMTQVSKMTPDEYAYENASLDRTNQYSRKPTAQVDPVPPAINVVKDGVDIRQNDINVLDDTVYTIVDEVFG
;
A
#
# COMPACT_ATOMS: atom_id res chain seq x y z
N MET A 1 -18.48 22.09 -52.93
CA MET A 1 -17.45 21.04 -52.92
C MET A 1 -16.13 21.77 -52.90
N ASN A 2 -15.41 21.77 -51.77
CA ASN A 2 -14.07 22.34 -51.70
C ASN A 2 -13.06 21.27 -52.12
N ALA A 3 -12.21 21.68 -53.04
CA ALA A 3 -11.30 20.91 -53.86
C ALA A 3 -10.02 21.80 -53.84
N ASP A 4 -8.77 21.36 -53.60
CA ASP A 4 -8.15 20.12 -54.03
C ASP A 4 -6.74 19.90 -53.45
N ASN A 5 -6.41 18.63 -53.20
CA ASN A 5 -5.07 18.08 -52.95
C ASN A 5 -4.50 17.48 -54.25
N PHE A 6 -4.16 18.29 -55.26
CA PHE A 6 -3.55 17.79 -56.52
C PHE A 6 -2.10 18.21 -56.68
N THR A 7 -1.25 17.30 -57.18
CA THR A 7 0.07 17.60 -57.73
C THR A 7 0.10 17.21 -59.20
N PHE A 8 0.49 18.15 -60.07
CA PHE A 8 0.74 17.90 -61.49
C PHE A 8 2.25 17.72 -61.69
N ASN A 9 2.67 16.51 -62.06
CA ASN A 9 4.04 16.25 -62.49
C ASN A 9 4.07 16.11 -64.02
N ASP A 10 3.99 17.22 -64.74
CA ASP A 10 4.46 17.26 -66.12
C ASP A 10 4.89 18.68 -66.51
N THR A 11 6.08 18.82 -67.10
CA THR A 11 6.66 20.08 -67.59
C THR A 11 6.26 20.40 -69.04
N GLY A 12 5.26 19.71 -69.59
CA GLY A 12 4.73 19.91 -70.94
C GLY A 12 3.28 20.37 -70.97
N MET A 13 3.00 21.38 -71.80
CA MET A 13 1.63 21.83 -72.10
C MET A 13 0.94 20.83 -73.03
N TYR A 14 -0.03 20.08 -72.51
CA TYR A 14 -0.94 19.27 -73.33
C TYR A 14 -2.39 19.42 -72.87
N ASP A 15 -3.30 19.23 -73.83
CA ASP A 15 -4.75 19.28 -73.72
C ASP A 15 -5.27 18.14 -72.82
N VAL A 16 -5.50 18.44 -71.54
CA VAL A 16 -5.79 17.44 -70.50
C VAL A 16 -7.29 17.23 -70.33
N LEU A 17 -7.99 16.71 -71.34
CA LEU A 17 -9.37 16.24 -71.13
C LEU A 17 -9.44 14.87 -70.41
N ARG A 18 -8.31 14.18 -70.24
CA ARG A 18 -8.17 12.90 -69.51
C ARG A 18 -6.76 12.73 -68.91
N ALA A 19 -6.38 13.55 -67.93
CA ALA A 19 -5.31 13.13 -67.02
C ALA A 19 -5.91 12.15 -66.02
N GLU A 20 -5.30 10.98 -65.93
CA GLU A 20 -5.50 10.09 -64.79
C GLU A 20 -4.73 10.67 -63.60
N GLY A 21 -5.41 11.44 -62.76
CA GLY A 21 -4.87 11.89 -61.48
C GLY A 21 -5.07 10.80 -60.41
N GLN A 22 -4.02 10.48 -59.66
CA GLN A 22 -4.14 9.58 -58.50
C GLN A 22 -4.36 10.40 -57.23
N ILE A 23 -5.53 10.25 -56.60
CA ILE A 23 -5.76 10.74 -55.24
C ILE A 23 -5.18 9.72 -54.27
N THR A 24 -4.17 10.14 -53.50
CA THR A 24 -3.57 9.32 -52.45
C THR A 24 -4.12 9.74 -51.08
N LYS A 25 -4.08 8.84 -50.10
CA LYS A 25 -4.55 9.13 -48.75
C LYS A 25 -3.72 10.27 -48.12
N ARG A 26 -4.38 11.20 -47.43
CA ARG A 26 -3.69 12.20 -46.61
C ARG A 26 -3.05 11.49 -45.42
N LYS A 27 -1.76 11.73 -45.19
CA LYS A 27 -1.04 11.14 -44.05
C LYS A 27 -1.20 12.03 -42.81
N LEU A 28 -1.56 11.39 -41.69
CA LEU A 28 -1.69 12.01 -40.37
C LEU A 28 -0.67 11.38 -39.42
N ILE A 29 0.03 12.20 -38.66
CA ILE A 29 0.87 11.76 -37.54
C ILE A 29 -0.02 11.66 -36.31
N ALA A 30 -0.01 10.52 -35.64
CA ALA A 30 -0.60 10.45 -34.31
C ALA A 30 0.42 10.95 -33.27
N ASP A 31 -0.03 11.86 -32.42
CA ASP A 31 0.72 12.44 -31.32
C ASP A 31 0.01 12.04 -30.01
N PRO A 32 0.35 10.86 -29.46
CA PRO A 32 -0.21 10.41 -28.20
C PRO A 32 0.19 11.36 -27.08
N THR A 33 -0.80 11.89 -26.37
CA THR A 33 -0.57 12.78 -25.23
C THR A 33 0.06 12.02 -24.07
N ASN A 34 1.16 12.57 -23.55
CA ASN A 34 1.65 12.51 -22.17
C ASN A 34 1.77 11.14 -21.48
N TYR A 35 2.42 11.19 -20.33
CA TYR A 35 2.50 10.06 -19.40
C TYR A 35 1.13 9.85 -18.73
N LEU A 36 0.46 8.73 -19.02
CA LEU A 36 -0.88 8.46 -18.49
C LEU A 36 -0.83 7.89 -17.07
N THR A 37 -1.67 8.40 -16.18
CA THR A 37 -1.77 7.92 -14.80
C THR A 37 -3.21 7.68 -14.38
N LYS A 38 -3.48 6.56 -13.71
CA LYS A 38 -4.74 6.31 -13.01
C LYS A 38 -4.49 5.58 -11.69
N GLU A 39 -5.44 5.70 -10.76
CA GLU A 39 -5.52 4.78 -9.63
C GLU A 39 -6.14 3.46 -10.07
N TYR A 40 -5.75 2.36 -9.42
CA TYR A 40 -6.30 1.05 -9.64
C TYR A 40 -7.81 1.02 -9.35
N ASP A 41 -8.58 0.62 -10.36
CA ASP A 41 -10.04 0.54 -10.37
C ASP A 41 -10.54 -0.84 -10.84
N GLY A 42 -9.66 -1.85 -10.86
CA GLY A 42 -9.95 -3.21 -11.33
C GLY A 42 -9.83 -3.43 -12.83
N THR A 43 -9.35 -2.44 -13.58
CA THR A 43 -9.13 -2.61 -15.02
C THR A 43 -7.87 -1.92 -15.53
N ALA A 44 -7.18 -2.62 -16.43
CA ALA A 44 -6.11 -2.07 -17.26
C ALA A 44 -6.62 -1.12 -18.36
N ALA A 45 -7.93 -0.97 -18.54
CA ALA A 45 -8.51 -0.09 -19.53
C ALA A 45 -8.32 1.40 -19.16
N ILE A 46 -8.05 2.22 -20.17
CA ILE A 46 -8.06 3.68 -20.05
C ILE A 46 -9.45 4.15 -20.49
N THR A 47 -10.16 4.84 -19.59
CA THR A 47 -11.55 5.26 -19.81
C THR A 47 -11.68 6.51 -20.68
N THR A 48 -10.62 7.32 -20.73
CA THR A 48 -10.53 8.45 -21.64
C THR A 48 -10.26 7.97 -23.07
N GLY A 49 -10.88 8.58 -24.08
CA GLY A 49 -10.78 8.17 -25.48
C GLY A 49 -10.71 9.35 -26.46
N GLY A 50 -10.44 9.04 -27.73
CA GLY A 50 -10.40 10.01 -28.82
C GLY A 50 -9.33 11.08 -28.63
N ASP A 51 -9.71 12.34 -28.83
CA ASP A 51 -8.79 13.50 -28.82
C ASP A 51 -8.10 13.74 -27.48
N ASN A 52 -8.63 13.18 -26.40
CA ASN A 52 -8.00 13.24 -25.08
C ASN A 52 -6.80 12.28 -24.95
N LEU A 53 -6.70 11.26 -25.80
CA LEU A 53 -5.59 10.30 -25.82
C LEU A 53 -4.54 10.59 -26.88
N VAL A 54 -4.99 10.99 -28.07
CA VAL A 54 -4.14 11.17 -29.24
C VAL A 54 -4.67 12.34 -30.04
N LYS A 55 -3.80 13.29 -30.33
CA LYS A 55 -4.05 14.31 -31.34
C LYS A 55 -3.46 13.88 -32.67
N PHE A 56 -3.98 14.45 -33.76
CA PHE A 56 -3.46 14.19 -35.09
C PHE A 56 -2.94 15.47 -35.72
N HIS A 57 -1.75 15.38 -36.29
CA HIS A 57 -1.13 16.43 -37.07
C HIS A 57 -0.98 15.99 -38.52
N HIS A 58 -0.94 16.93 -39.46
CA HIS A 58 -0.65 16.57 -40.84
C HIS A 58 0.82 16.18 -41.01
N TYR A 59 1.06 15.16 -41.83
CA TYR A 59 2.41 14.80 -42.25
C TYR A 59 2.88 15.71 -43.39
N SER A 60 3.96 16.45 -43.18
CA SER A 60 4.52 17.44 -44.12
C SER A 60 5.15 16.82 -45.39
N GLY A 61 5.38 15.52 -45.41
CA GLY A 61 6.07 14.83 -46.50
C GLY A 61 7.54 14.52 -46.23
N THR A 62 8.18 15.14 -45.22
CA THR A 62 9.62 14.95 -44.92
C THR A 62 9.87 14.47 -43.48
N PRO A 63 10.69 13.43 -43.25
CA PRO A 63 10.99 12.95 -41.89
C PRO A 63 11.70 13.97 -41.00
N THR A 64 12.37 14.97 -41.59
CA THR A 64 13.16 15.98 -40.87
C THR A 64 12.32 17.12 -40.29
N HIS A 65 11.10 17.32 -40.81
CA HIS A 65 10.15 18.28 -40.28
C HIS A 65 8.75 17.70 -40.46
N PRO A 66 8.41 16.62 -39.74
CA PRO A 66 7.31 15.74 -40.11
C PRO A 66 5.94 16.40 -39.94
N ASP A 67 5.85 17.45 -39.15
CA ASP A 67 4.63 18.20 -38.84
C ASP A 67 4.61 19.55 -39.58
N ASP A 68 3.47 19.92 -40.17
CA ASP A 68 3.26 21.24 -40.78
C ASP A 68 2.55 22.25 -39.83
N GLY A 69 2.25 21.84 -38.60
CA GLY A 69 1.74 22.68 -37.51
C GLY A 69 0.22 22.86 -37.47
N GLU A 70 -0.52 22.24 -38.39
CA GLU A 70 -1.99 22.25 -38.40
C GLU A 70 -2.53 21.09 -37.56
N ASP A 71 -3.01 21.41 -36.34
CA ASP A 71 -3.66 20.46 -35.43
C ASP A 71 -5.00 20.03 -36.07
N THR A 72 -5.14 18.76 -36.43
CA THR A 72 -6.37 18.24 -37.05
C THR A 72 -7.42 18.01 -35.94
N VAL A 73 -7.94 19.10 -35.36
CA VAL A 73 -9.17 18.99 -34.58
C VAL A 73 -10.27 18.72 -35.59
N PHE A 74 -10.75 17.49 -35.67
CA PHE A 74 -11.95 17.17 -36.44
C PHE A 74 -13.08 18.06 -35.91
N TYR A 75 -13.32 19.20 -36.55
CA TYR A 75 -14.13 20.27 -35.99
C TYR A 75 -15.52 19.72 -35.60
N ARG A 76 -15.84 19.85 -34.31
CA ARG A 76 -17.05 19.33 -33.69
C ARG A 76 -18.36 19.95 -34.22
N GLU A 77 -18.28 21.01 -35.03
CA GLU A 77 -19.42 21.69 -35.66
C GLU A 77 -18.94 22.09 -37.07
N VAL A 78 -19.44 21.56 -38.19
CA VAL A 78 -20.79 21.75 -38.77
C VAL A 78 -21.32 20.48 -39.47
N ASN A 79 -20.52 19.41 -39.52
CA ASN A 79 -20.92 18.08 -40.01
C ASN A 79 -20.31 17.00 -39.10
N ALA A 80 -20.89 16.81 -37.91
CA ALA A 80 -20.59 15.65 -37.08
C ALA A 80 -20.90 14.37 -37.89
N GLY A 81 -19.88 13.71 -38.45
CA GLY A 81 -20.07 12.45 -39.17
C GLY A 81 -19.09 12.10 -40.30
N THR A 82 -18.24 13.01 -40.77
CA THR A 82 -17.31 12.68 -41.86
C THR A 82 -16.03 12.00 -41.37
N VAL A 83 -15.40 12.51 -40.31
CA VAL A 83 -14.26 11.86 -39.64
C VAL A 83 -14.32 12.10 -38.13
N SER A 84 -13.99 11.10 -37.32
CA SER A 84 -13.96 11.18 -35.86
C SER A 84 -12.85 10.32 -35.30
N ASN A 85 -12.19 10.83 -34.26
CA ASN A 85 -11.15 10.11 -33.53
C ASN A 85 -11.79 9.12 -32.56
N ASN A 86 -11.63 7.82 -32.83
CA ASN A 86 -12.13 6.73 -32.00
C ASN A 86 -10.97 5.99 -31.29
N THR A 87 -9.85 6.67 -31.09
CA THR A 87 -8.67 6.08 -30.47
C THR A 87 -8.97 5.62 -29.06
N THR A 88 -8.50 4.42 -28.73
CA THR A 88 -8.56 3.83 -27.40
C THR A 88 -7.17 3.39 -26.96
N ALA A 89 -6.98 3.18 -25.67
CA ALA A 89 -5.72 2.72 -25.13
C ALA A 89 -5.94 1.77 -23.95
N ALA A 90 -4.95 0.90 -23.73
CA ALA A 90 -4.91 0.03 -22.56
C ALA A 90 -3.48 -0.04 -22.01
N TYR A 91 -3.38 -0.15 -20.69
CA TYR A 91 -2.13 -0.52 -20.04
C TYR A 91 -1.80 -1.97 -20.35
N VAL A 92 -0.54 -2.25 -20.60
CA VAL A 92 -0.03 -3.61 -20.76
C VAL A 92 1.25 -3.76 -19.96
N ALA A 93 1.52 -5.00 -19.53
CA ALA A 93 2.74 -5.31 -18.80
C ALA A 93 3.98 -4.88 -19.61
N VAL A 94 4.99 -4.33 -18.93
CA VAL A 94 6.32 -4.10 -19.52
C VAL A 94 6.94 -5.41 -19.98
N ASP A 95 6.79 -6.44 -19.15
CA ASP A 95 7.18 -7.81 -19.43
C ASP A 95 6.04 -8.75 -19.00
N ALA A 96 5.34 -9.31 -19.99
CA ALA A 96 4.23 -10.22 -19.74
C ALA A 96 4.67 -11.52 -19.04
N THR A 97 5.95 -11.92 -19.13
CA THR A 97 6.44 -13.14 -18.46
C THR A 97 6.66 -12.93 -16.97
N LYS A 98 6.89 -11.68 -16.55
CA LYS A 98 7.19 -11.32 -15.16
C LYS A 98 6.01 -10.72 -14.42
N TYR A 99 5.13 -10.03 -15.15
CA TYR A 99 4.03 -9.24 -14.58
C TYR A 99 2.66 -9.60 -15.18
N ALA A 100 2.50 -10.82 -15.71
CA ALA A 100 1.18 -11.35 -16.08
C ALA A 100 0.20 -11.19 -14.91
N ASP A 101 -1.04 -10.79 -15.24
CA ASP A 101 -2.18 -10.72 -14.32
C ASP A 101 -2.11 -9.63 -13.24
N LYS A 102 -1.15 -8.69 -13.32
CA LYS A 102 -1.00 -7.57 -12.38
C LYS A 102 -1.28 -6.23 -13.06
N ASP A 103 -2.19 -5.47 -12.48
CA ASP A 103 -2.51 -4.13 -13.00
C ASP A 103 -1.51 -3.10 -12.51
N VAL A 104 -1.11 -3.14 -11.24
CA VAL A 104 -0.04 -2.28 -10.72
C VAL A 104 1.31 -2.94 -10.93
N GLU A 105 2.25 -2.22 -11.56
CA GLU A 105 3.63 -2.66 -11.66
C GLU A 105 4.46 -2.15 -10.50
N TRP A 106 5.26 -3.04 -9.91
CA TRP A 106 6.21 -2.71 -8.86
C TRP A 106 7.62 -2.92 -9.39
N LYS A 107 8.46 -1.89 -9.24
CA LYS A 107 9.85 -1.92 -9.66
C LYS A 107 10.56 -3.10 -8.99
N ASP A 108 11.38 -3.80 -9.78
CA ASP A 108 12.13 -4.97 -9.36
C ASP A 108 11.27 -6.14 -8.84
N ASN A 109 9.94 -6.09 -9.05
CA ASN A 109 8.98 -7.08 -8.56
C ASN A 109 9.01 -7.19 -7.02
N VAL A 110 9.13 -6.05 -6.34
CA VAL A 110 9.10 -5.93 -4.87
C VAL A 110 7.86 -5.16 -4.43
N TRP A 111 6.92 -5.84 -3.78
CA TRP A 111 5.67 -5.23 -3.31
C TRP A 111 5.75 -4.79 -1.84
N ASN A 112 6.08 -5.72 -0.93
CA ASN A 112 6.29 -5.47 0.49
C ASN A 112 5.17 -4.64 1.15
N GLN A 113 3.97 -5.21 1.28
CA GLN A 113 2.77 -4.51 1.81
C GLN A 113 2.37 -3.27 0.98
N GLY A 114 2.82 -3.18 -0.27
CA GLY A 114 2.66 -2.03 -1.14
C GLY A 114 3.61 -0.87 -0.81
N ARG A 115 4.68 -1.10 -0.06
CA ARG A 115 5.70 -0.08 0.25
C ARG A 115 6.81 -0.01 -0.82
N GLY A 116 6.78 -0.89 -1.82
CA GLY A 116 7.69 -0.84 -2.96
C GLY A 116 7.56 0.44 -3.80
N VAL A 117 8.40 0.56 -4.82
CA VAL A 117 8.33 1.65 -5.78
C VAL A 117 7.43 1.25 -6.94
N VAL A 118 6.40 2.04 -7.23
CA VAL A 118 5.50 1.79 -8.37
C VAL A 118 6.25 2.04 -9.68
N GLY A 119 6.26 1.04 -10.55
CA GLY A 119 6.87 1.04 -11.87
C GLY A 119 5.95 1.59 -12.96
N ASP A 120 6.54 1.82 -14.13
CA ASP A 120 5.82 2.32 -15.31
C ASP A 120 5.32 1.14 -16.14
N LYS A 121 4.12 1.26 -16.69
CA LYS A 121 3.55 0.32 -17.65
C LYS A 121 3.75 0.81 -19.08
N ASN A 122 3.73 -0.14 -20.01
CA ASN A 122 3.53 0.18 -21.41
C ASN A 122 2.06 0.56 -21.63
N VAL A 123 1.80 1.50 -22.52
CA VAL A 123 0.45 1.83 -23.00
C VAL A 123 0.38 1.47 -24.47
N LYS A 124 -0.56 0.61 -24.86
CA LYS A 124 -0.82 0.31 -26.26
C LYS A 124 -2.02 1.10 -26.73
N TYR A 125 -1.83 1.90 -27.78
CA TYR A 125 -2.90 2.66 -28.41
C TYR A 125 -3.46 1.86 -29.58
N LYS A 126 -4.78 1.71 -29.60
CA LYS A 126 -5.52 1.33 -30.79
C LYS A 126 -6.02 2.62 -31.44
N VAL A 127 -5.21 3.15 -32.33
CA VAL A 127 -5.52 4.37 -33.06
C VAL A 127 -6.55 4.06 -34.14
N ASP A 128 -7.65 4.81 -34.16
CA ASP A 128 -8.78 4.54 -35.05
C ASP A 128 -9.46 5.85 -35.47
N LEU A 129 -9.83 5.92 -36.75
CA LEU A 129 -10.62 7.00 -37.32
C LEU A 129 -11.91 6.41 -37.88
N THR A 130 -13.04 6.98 -37.49
CA THR A 130 -14.38 6.56 -37.93
C THR A 130 -15.07 7.68 -38.72
N GLY A 131 -16.15 7.38 -39.43
CA GLY A 131 -16.86 8.35 -40.28
C GLY A 131 -16.69 8.08 -41.78
N THR A 132 -17.53 8.71 -42.60
CA THR A 132 -17.62 8.43 -44.06
C THR A 132 -16.33 8.69 -44.82
N ASP A 133 -15.53 9.64 -44.35
CA ASP A 133 -14.34 10.15 -45.04
C ASP A 133 -13.05 9.68 -44.36
N ALA A 134 -13.14 8.87 -43.29
CA ALA A 134 -11.99 8.36 -42.55
C ALA A 134 -11.04 7.55 -43.46
N ALA A 135 -11.59 6.88 -44.48
CA ALA A 135 -10.82 6.10 -45.44
C ALA A 135 -9.84 6.95 -46.29
N ASN A 136 -10.07 8.27 -46.37
CA ASN A 136 -9.21 9.22 -47.08
C ASN A 136 -7.89 9.50 -46.34
N TYR A 137 -7.76 9.03 -45.09
CA TYR A 137 -6.60 9.27 -44.24
C TYR A 137 -5.81 7.99 -43.99
N GLN A 138 -4.51 8.15 -43.82
CA GLN A 138 -3.59 7.12 -43.36
C GLN A 138 -2.83 7.64 -42.15
N ILE A 139 -2.89 6.88 -41.05
CA ILE A 139 -2.14 7.22 -39.85
C ILE A 139 -0.72 6.66 -39.99
N VAL A 140 0.25 7.52 -39.78
CA VAL A 140 1.68 7.22 -39.88
C VAL A 140 2.41 7.68 -38.63
N HIS A 141 3.56 7.08 -38.37
CA HIS A 141 4.53 7.57 -37.38
C HIS A 141 5.21 8.84 -37.90
N ALA A 142 5.94 9.54 -37.03
CA ALA A 142 6.70 10.74 -37.40
C ALA A 142 7.73 10.50 -38.53
N ASP A 143 8.22 9.27 -38.69
CA ASP A 143 9.11 8.87 -39.78
C ASP A 143 8.38 8.56 -41.11
N GLY A 144 7.04 8.68 -41.13
CA GLY A 144 6.20 8.45 -42.30
C GLY A 144 5.81 6.99 -42.54
N THR A 145 6.23 6.05 -41.67
CA THR A 145 5.84 4.64 -41.73
C THR A 145 4.42 4.41 -41.24
N ALA A 146 3.73 3.41 -41.79
CA ALA A 146 2.33 3.15 -41.44
C ALA A 146 2.19 2.60 -40.02
N VAL A 147 1.20 3.10 -39.30
CA VAL A 147 0.79 2.57 -38.00
C VAL A 147 -0.08 1.36 -38.24
N THR A 148 0.33 0.21 -37.71
CA THR A 148 -0.29 -1.09 -37.97
C THR A 148 -0.32 -1.93 -36.70
N PRO A 149 -1.09 -3.03 -36.62
CA PRO A 149 -1.07 -3.89 -35.44
C PRO A 149 0.33 -4.42 -35.06
N PRO A 150 1.23 -4.76 -36.01
CA PRO A 150 2.63 -5.12 -35.70
C PRO A 150 3.54 -3.93 -35.37
N ASN A 151 3.16 -2.70 -35.75
CA ASN A 151 3.89 -1.47 -35.48
C ASN A 151 2.97 -0.41 -34.85
N PRO A 152 2.42 -0.68 -33.65
CA PRO A 152 1.45 0.19 -33.00
C PRO A 152 2.14 1.39 -32.33
N TYR A 153 1.35 2.38 -31.95
CA TYR A 153 1.83 3.38 -31.00
C TYR A 153 1.95 2.78 -29.61
N VAL A 154 3.11 3.02 -29.00
CA VAL A 154 3.40 2.65 -27.62
C VAL A 154 3.76 3.88 -26.82
N GLY A 155 3.07 4.06 -25.70
CA GLY A 155 3.37 5.09 -24.71
C GLY A 155 3.80 4.48 -23.39
N LYS A 156 3.96 5.37 -22.41
CA LYS A 156 4.25 5.01 -21.02
C LYS A 156 3.18 5.59 -20.12
N GLY A 157 2.95 4.92 -19.00
CA GLY A 157 2.08 5.41 -17.97
C GLY A 157 2.19 4.59 -16.70
N LYS A 158 1.25 4.77 -15.78
CA LYS A 158 1.28 4.13 -14.46
C LYS A 158 -0.13 3.92 -13.92
N ILE A 159 -0.35 2.73 -13.36
CA ILE A 159 -1.48 2.47 -12.48
C ILE A 159 -0.95 2.55 -11.05
N THR A 160 -1.44 3.50 -10.26
CA THR A 160 -1.10 3.60 -8.83
C THR A 160 -1.97 2.63 -8.04
N PRO A 161 -1.43 2.00 -6.99
CA PRO A 161 -2.22 1.11 -6.15
C PRO A 161 -3.30 1.88 -5.42
N LYS A 162 -4.42 1.21 -5.15
CA LYS A 162 -5.45 1.74 -4.26
C LYS A 162 -5.06 1.48 -2.81
N GLU A 163 -5.25 2.48 -1.95
CA GLU A 163 -4.83 2.37 -0.55
C GLU A 163 -5.90 1.68 0.30
N ILE A 164 -5.47 0.75 1.16
CA ILE A 164 -6.27 0.16 2.22
C ILE A 164 -5.67 0.62 3.54
N VAL A 165 -6.40 1.47 4.26
CA VAL A 165 -5.96 2.00 5.55
C VAL A 165 -6.24 0.97 6.64
N LEU A 166 -5.19 0.60 7.36
CA LEU A 166 -5.24 -0.29 8.50
C LEU A 166 -5.32 0.55 9.77
N LYS A 167 -6.48 0.55 10.43
CA LYS A 167 -6.73 1.34 11.63
C LYS A 167 -7.01 0.43 12.81
N ALA A 168 -6.14 0.44 13.80
CA ALA A 168 -6.35 -0.31 15.04
C ALA A 168 -7.47 0.33 15.88
N ASP A 169 -8.22 -0.51 16.58
CA ASP A 169 -9.14 -0.03 17.61
C ASP A 169 -8.34 0.38 18.85
N PRO A 170 -8.62 1.56 19.43
CA PRO A 170 -7.93 2.00 20.62
C PRO A 170 -8.29 1.14 21.82
N GLN A 171 -7.30 0.84 22.65
CA GLN A 171 -7.44 0.08 23.88
C GLN A 171 -6.71 0.78 25.03
N GLU A 172 -7.32 0.75 26.20
CA GLU A 172 -6.75 1.22 27.46
C GLU A 172 -6.79 0.08 28.48
N ARG A 173 -5.65 -0.14 29.14
CA ARG A 173 -5.41 -1.26 30.05
C ARG A 173 -4.55 -0.80 31.22
N TRP A 174 -4.62 -1.49 32.35
CA TRP A 174 -3.80 -1.20 33.54
C TRP A 174 -2.74 -2.28 33.74
N ILE A 175 -1.61 -1.94 34.39
CA ILE A 175 -0.49 -2.90 34.55
C ILE A 175 -0.93 -4.23 35.18
N ASN A 176 -1.87 -4.19 36.13
CA ASN A 176 -2.41 -5.39 36.80
C ASN A 176 -3.35 -6.24 35.93
N GLU A 177 -3.81 -5.73 34.78
CA GLU A 177 -4.65 -6.48 33.84
C GLU A 177 -3.83 -7.23 32.79
N GLY A 178 -2.51 -7.04 32.76
CA GLY A 178 -1.65 -7.63 31.74
C GLY A 178 -1.80 -6.98 30.36
N LEU A 179 -1.11 -7.55 29.36
CA LEU A 179 -1.19 -7.12 27.97
C LEU A 179 -2.44 -7.71 27.29
N PRO A 180 -3.02 -7.05 26.29
CA PRO A 180 -4.02 -7.65 25.43
C PRO A 180 -3.56 -8.97 24.84
N ASP A 181 -4.43 -9.96 24.91
CA ASP A 181 -4.29 -11.27 24.27
C ASP A 181 -4.56 -11.19 22.76
N HIS A 182 -5.38 -10.22 22.34
CA HIS A 182 -5.66 -9.91 20.94
C HIS A 182 -5.84 -8.40 20.71
N TYR A 183 -5.62 -7.98 19.46
CA TYR A 183 -5.83 -6.61 18.99
C TYR A 183 -6.82 -6.64 17.84
N THR A 184 -7.66 -5.62 17.76
CA THR A 184 -8.68 -5.47 16.71
C THR A 184 -8.45 -4.19 15.92
N GLY A 185 -9.09 -4.10 14.76
CA GLY A 185 -9.04 -2.92 13.92
C GLY A 185 -9.90 -3.08 12.66
N THR A 186 -9.93 -2.02 11.87
CA THR A 186 -10.66 -1.97 10.59
C THR A 186 -9.69 -1.64 9.45
N PRO A 187 -9.64 -2.47 8.39
CA PRO A 187 -10.27 -3.79 8.27
C PRO A 187 -9.49 -4.88 9.02
N MET A 188 -10.15 -6.01 9.34
CA MET A 188 -9.55 -7.20 9.95
C MET A 188 -10.30 -8.44 9.47
N GLY A 189 -9.60 -9.58 9.36
CA GLY A 189 -10.21 -10.86 9.00
C GLY A 189 -9.62 -11.46 7.73
N LYS A 190 -10.31 -12.45 7.15
CA LYS A 190 -9.81 -13.28 6.06
C LYS A 190 -10.67 -13.11 4.81
N ASN A 191 -10.03 -13.06 3.64
CA ASN A 191 -10.69 -13.03 2.34
C ASN A 191 -11.76 -11.94 2.24
N LEU A 192 -11.36 -10.70 2.55
CA LEU A 192 -12.28 -9.57 2.66
C LEU A 192 -12.76 -9.11 1.29
N SER A 193 -14.03 -8.78 1.20
CA SER A 193 -14.70 -8.32 -0.02
C SER A 193 -14.92 -6.80 -0.01
N HIS A 194 -15.39 -6.26 -1.15
CA HIS A 194 -15.83 -4.86 -1.25
C HIS A 194 -16.90 -4.48 -0.21
N ASN A 195 -17.75 -5.43 0.19
CA ASN A 195 -18.79 -5.17 1.18
C ASN A 195 -18.23 -4.92 2.59
N GLU A 196 -17.05 -5.48 2.88
CA GLU A 196 -16.37 -5.32 4.18
C GLU A 196 -15.34 -4.19 4.13
N VAL A 197 -14.68 -4.01 2.98
CA VAL A 197 -13.68 -2.96 2.74
C VAL A 197 -14.03 -2.24 1.43
N PRO A 198 -14.71 -1.09 1.47
CA PRO A 198 -15.12 -0.35 0.27
C PRO A 198 -13.97 0.05 -0.67
N GLU A 199 -12.75 0.13 -0.14
CA GLU A 199 -11.53 0.38 -0.90
C GLU A 199 -11.19 -0.78 -1.85
N ILE A 200 -11.55 -2.02 -1.51
CA ILE A 200 -11.41 -3.16 -2.43
C ILE A 200 -12.31 -2.92 -3.63
N VAL A 201 -11.79 -3.10 -4.83
CA VAL A 201 -12.61 -2.93 -6.05
C VAL A 201 -13.74 -3.97 -6.07
N PRO A 202 -14.98 -3.59 -6.41
CA PRO A 202 -16.09 -4.53 -6.56
C PRO A 202 -15.75 -5.66 -7.53
N SER A 203 -15.76 -6.90 -7.04
CA SER A 203 -15.47 -8.09 -7.82
C SER A 203 -16.03 -9.34 -7.12
N ASP A 204 -16.29 -10.40 -7.89
CA ASP A 204 -16.70 -11.71 -7.35
C ASP A 204 -15.58 -12.39 -6.55
N THR A 205 -14.34 -11.95 -6.74
CA THR A 205 -13.16 -12.44 -6.03
C THR A 205 -12.79 -11.47 -4.90
N PRO A 206 -12.80 -11.90 -3.62
CA PRO A 206 -12.36 -11.06 -2.51
C PRO A 206 -10.84 -10.85 -2.54
N LEU A 207 -10.33 -9.89 -1.76
CA LEU A 207 -8.91 -9.76 -1.44
C LEU A 207 -8.45 -11.02 -0.70
N PRO A 208 -7.65 -11.90 -1.32
CA PRO A 208 -7.24 -13.14 -0.68
C PRO A 208 -6.27 -12.84 0.47
N GLY A 209 -6.23 -13.68 1.50
CA GLY A 209 -5.29 -13.51 2.62
C GLY A 209 -5.98 -13.09 3.91
N THR A 210 -5.22 -12.54 4.86
CA THR A 210 -5.72 -12.18 6.19
C THR A 210 -5.11 -10.88 6.68
N ILE A 211 -5.90 -10.04 7.33
CA ILE A 211 -5.43 -8.83 8.02
C ILE A 211 -5.56 -9.06 9.53
N ASP A 212 -4.46 -8.92 10.25
CA ASP A 212 -4.41 -8.98 11.72
C ASP A 212 -3.70 -7.75 12.31
N TYR A 213 -3.90 -7.51 13.61
CA TYR A 213 -3.28 -6.40 14.34
C TYR A 213 -2.42 -6.92 15.48
N ARG A 214 -1.27 -6.28 15.70
CA ARG A 214 -0.33 -6.64 16.76
C ARG A 214 0.34 -5.42 17.33
N SER A 215 0.70 -5.48 18.61
CA SER A 215 1.61 -4.51 19.23
C SER A 215 2.96 -5.16 19.55
N PRO A 216 3.90 -5.21 18.60
CA PRO A 216 5.15 -5.96 18.75
C PRO A 216 6.04 -5.43 19.89
N ASN A 217 5.88 -4.16 20.26
CA ASN A 217 6.70 -3.48 21.27
C ASN A 217 5.93 -3.22 22.58
N ALA A 218 4.70 -3.74 22.72
CA ALA A 218 3.93 -3.59 23.95
C ALA A 218 4.63 -4.26 25.13
N ARG A 219 4.55 -3.61 26.29
CA ARG A 219 5.10 -4.09 27.56
C ARG A 219 4.30 -3.53 28.73
N LEU A 220 4.33 -4.20 29.87
CA LEU A 220 3.66 -3.77 31.10
C LEU A 220 4.38 -2.59 31.76
N ARG A 221 4.33 -1.44 31.09
CA ARG A 221 4.91 -0.19 31.53
C ARG A 221 4.01 0.93 31.04
N VAL A 222 3.79 1.90 31.93
CA VAL A 222 2.96 3.06 31.64
C VAL A 222 3.39 3.74 30.34
N GLY A 223 2.44 3.99 29.44
CA GLY A 223 2.68 4.69 28.19
C GLY A 223 1.85 4.19 27.02
N TYR A 224 2.06 4.84 25.89
CA TYR A 224 1.43 4.50 24.62
C TYR A 224 2.29 3.52 23.81
N TYR A 225 1.63 2.59 23.14
CA TYR A 225 2.23 1.59 22.27
C TYR A 225 1.50 1.57 20.93
N ALA A 226 2.27 1.33 19.87
CA ALA A 226 1.72 1.21 18.54
C ALA A 226 1.00 -0.14 18.37
N VAL A 227 -0.16 -0.13 17.74
CA VAL A 227 -0.86 -1.35 17.28
C VAL A 227 -0.90 -1.31 15.76
N GLU A 228 -0.12 -2.17 15.12
CA GLU A 228 0.09 -2.15 13.67
C GLU A 228 -0.75 -3.25 13.02
N GLY A 229 -1.47 -2.89 11.96
CA GLY A 229 -2.14 -3.86 11.10
C GLY A 229 -1.16 -4.49 10.12
N THR A 230 -1.29 -5.76 9.80
CA THR A 230 -0.46 -6.42 8.78
C THR A 230 -1.35 -7.25 7.87
N TYR A 231 -1.16 -7.11 6.56
CA TYR A 231 -1.74 -8.03 5.60
C TYR A 231 -0.83 -9.24 5.41
N HIS A 232 -1.41 -10.43 5.43
CA HIS A 232 -0.74 -11.69 5.21
C HIS A 232 -1.32 -12.33 3.96
N ALA A 233 -0.50 -12.45 2.92
CA ALA A 233 -0.92 -13.15 1.72
C ALA A 233 -1.11 -14.64 2.00
N PRO A 234 -1.93 -15.36 1.21
CA PRO A 234 -2.04 -16.80 1.33
C PRO A 234 -0.68 -17.49 1.31
N ASN A 235 -0.51 -18.52 2.15
CA ASN A 235 0.71 -19.33 2.25
C ASN A 235 2.00 -18.56 2.61
N GLY A 236 1.89 -17.34 3.16
CA GLY A 236 3.05 -16.56 3.59
C GLY A 236 3.88 -15.94 2.46
N ALA A 237 3.30 -15.83 1.26
CA ALA A 237 3.93 -15.15 0.12
C ALA A 237 4.01 -13.62 0.34
N ASP A 238 4.90 -12.96 -0.41
CA ASP A 238 4.90 -11.49 -0.51
C ASP A 238 3.82 -11.04 -1.52
N GLY A 239 2.56 -11.17 -1.10
CA GLY A 239 1.37 -10.84 -1.90
C GLY A 239 1.06 -11.85 -3.02
N ASP A 240 0.07 -11.50 -3.84
CA ASP A 240 -0.49 -12.26 -4.96
C ASP A 240 -0.99 -11.31 -6.06
N SER A 241 -1.58 -11.84 -7.13
CA SER A 241 -2.06 -11.05 -8.28
C SER A 241 -3.10 -9.98 -7.92
N VAL A 242 -3.89 -10.20 -6.86
CA VAL A 242 -4.91 -9.27 -6.38
C VAL A 242 -4.30 -8.26 -5.41
N SER A 243 -3.61 -8.74 -4.35
CA SER A 243 -3.06 -7.86 -3.30
C SER A 243 -2.00 -6.89 -3.80
N TRP A 244 -1.30 -7.23 -4.89
CA TRP A 244 -0.33 -6.34 -5.53
C TRP A 244 -0.95 -5.10 -6.14
N ASN A 245 -2.26 -5.06 -6.36
CA ASN A 245 -2.94 -3.85 -6.83
C ASN A 245 -3.28 -2.86 -5.70
N TYR A 246 -2.95 -3.21 -4.45
CA TYR A 246 -3.23 -2.42 -3.27
C TYR A 246 -1.96 -2.03 -2.50
N ARG A 247 -2.10 -1.00 -1.68
CA ARG A 247 -1.10 -0.57 -0.70
C ARG A 247 -1.71 -0.54 0.69
N PHE A 248 -1.08 -1.22 1.64
CA PHE A 248 -1.54 -1.27 3.03
C PHE A 248 -0.85 -0.17 3.85
N VAL A 249 -1.64 0.79 4.33
CA VAL A 249 -1.15 2.00 5.00
C VAL A 249 -1.58 1.97 6.46
N GLN A 250 -0.67 2.27 7.39
CA GLN A 250 -1.05 2.43 8.80
C GLN A 250 -1.77 3.75 9.02
N ASP A 251 -2.91 3.73 9.70
CA ASP A 251 -3.52 4.95 10.23
C ASP A 251 -2.54 5.61 11.23
N PRO A 252 -2.30 6.93 11.16
CA PRO A 252 -1.44 7.63 12.11
C PRO A 252 -1.82 7.43 13.59
N ALA A 253 -3.10 7.21 13.89
CA ALA A 253 -3.60 6.94 15.24
C ALA A 253 -3.08 5.62 15.82
N ASN A 254 -2.64 4.69 14.98
CA ASN A 254 -2.10 3.41 15.40
C ASN A 254 -0.90 3.54 16.33
N LYS A 255 -0.14 4.64 16.24
CA LYS A 255 1.03 4.92 17.10
C LYS A 255 0.69 4.98 18.58
N THR A 256 -0.55 5.34 18.92
CA THR A 256 -1.03 5.49 20.29
C THR A 256 -2.26 4.65 20.58
N ALA A 257 -2.52 3.63 19.76
CA ALA A 257 -3.74 2.83 19.86
C ALA A 257 -3.81 2.00 21.15
N LEU A 258 -2.69 1.57 21.73
CA LEU A 258 -2.68 0.93 23.04
C LEU A 258 -2.12 1.88 24.10
N TYR A 259 -2.88 2.13 25.17
CA TYR A 259 -2.39 2.79 26.38
C TYR A 259 -2.33 1.80 27.54
N ILE A 260 -1.17 1.72 28.19
CA ILE A 260 -1.00 1.03 29.48
C ILE A 260 -0.94 2.10 30.57
N GLY A 261 -1.90 2.07 31.49
CA GLY A 261 -1.99 2.91 32.67
C GLY A 261 -1.22 2.34 33.86
N PRO A 262 -1.10 3.10 34.97
CA PRO A 262 -0.41 2.66 36.18
C PRO A 262 -1.13 1.47 36.84
N TYR A 263 -0.48 0.87 37.84
CA TYR A 263 -1.13 -0.11 38.70
C TYR A 263 -2.29 0.56 39.47
N ILE A 264 -3.51 0.04 39.34
CA ILE A 264 -4.62 0.41 40.22
C ILE A 264 -4.71 -0.66 41.31
N PRO A 265 -4.48 -0.29 42.59
CA PRO A 265 -4.65 -1.23 43.67
C PRO A 265 -6.10 -1.68 43.79
N ASP A 266 -6.30 -2.97 44.01
CA ASP A 266 -7.63 -3.54 44.21
C ASP A 266 -8.10 -3.35 45.67
N TYR A 267 -9.38 -3.65 45.91
CA TYR A 267 -9.98 -3.58 47.24
C TYR A 267 -9.22 -4.44 48.27
N GLU A 268 -8.69 -5.59 47.85
CA GLU A 268 -7.93 -6.50 48.72
C GLU A 268 -6.56 -5.91 49.11
N TYR A 269 -5.90 -5.14 48.24
CA TYR A 269 -4.71 -4.36 48.59
C TYR A 269 -5.00 -3.34 49.70
N TYR A 270 -6.10 -2.57 49.59
CA TYR A 270 -6.49 -1.61 50.63
C TYR A 270 -6.91 -2.30 51.94
N LYS A 271 -7.56 -3.45 51.84
CA LYS A 271 -7.95 -4.28 52.99
C LYS A 271 -6.73 -4.90 53.69
N ALA A 272 -5.73 -5.37 52.95
CA ALA A 272 -4.48 -5.86 53.50
C ALA A 272 -3.69 -4.72 54.17
N MET A 273 -3.65 -3.54 53.55
CA MET A 273 -2.94 -2.39 54.12
C MET A 273 -3.61 -1.85 55.40
N THR A 274 -4.93 -1.92 55.51
CA THR A 274 -5.68 -1.61 56.76
C THR A 274 -5.62 -2.73 57.81
N GLN A 275 -5.25 -3.96 57.44
CA GLN A 275 -5.01 -5.05 58.39
C GLN A 275 -3.56 -5.09 58.93
N VAL A 276 -2.58 -4.76 58.08
CA VAL A 276 -1.15 -4.69 58.47
C VAL A 276 -0.82 -3.36 59.14
N SER A 277 -1.50 -2.27 58.75
CA SER A 277 -1.44 -0.98 59.43
C SER A 277 -2.74 -0.75 60.19
N LYS A 278 -2.69 -0.68 61.53
CA LYS A 278 -3.86 -0.45 62.40
C LYS A 278 -4.49 0.96 62.25
N MET A 279 -4.57 1.55 61.06
CA MET A 279 -5.06 2.92 60.85
C MET A 279 -5.75 3.07 59.47
N THR A 280 -6.92 3.72 59.46
CA THR A 280 -7.70 4.05 58.26
C THR A 280 -7.18 5.33 57.57
N PRO A 281 -7.32 5.48 56.24
CA PRO A 281 -6.71 6.58 55.47
C PRO A 281 -7.09 8.02 55.87
N ASP A 282 -8.24 8.23 56.50
CA ASP A 282 -8.75 9.58 56.84
C ASP A 282 -8.07 10.22 58.07
N GLU A 283 -7.21 9.50 58.78
CA GLU A 283 -6.64 9.91 60.07
C GLU A 283 -5.29 10.65 59.96
N TYR A 284 -4.89 11.08 58.76
CA TYR A 284 -3.59 11.72 58.51
C TYR A 284 -3.51 13.22 58.81
N ALA A 285 -4.57 13.86 59.29
CA ALA A 285 -4.54 15.29 59.58
C ALA A 285 -4.59 15.55 61.09
N TYR A 286 -3.43 15.45 61.73
CA TYR A 286 -3.15 15.94 63.09
C TYR A 286 -3.74 15.15 64.27
N GLU A 287 -3.12 14.05 64.67
CA GLU A 287 -2.99 13.78 66.10
C GLU A 287 -1.57 13.35 66.45
N ASN A 288 -0.87 14.27 67.12
CA ASN A 288 0.41 13.99 67.75
C ASN A 288 0.19 12.91 68.82
N ALA A 289 0.75 11.72 68.62
CA ALA A 289 0.97 10.76 69.71
C ALA A 289 2.04 11.34 70.65
N SER A 290 1.65 12.33 71.46
CA SER A 290 2.51 12.93 72.48
C SER A 290 2.61 11.96 73.65
N LEU A 291 3.71 11.23 73.75
CA LEU A 291 4.16 10.65 75.00
C LEU A 291 4.51 11.80 75.98
N ASP A 292 4.33 11.60 77.29
CA ASP A 292 4.50 12.67 78.29
C ASP A 292 5.91 13.28 78.21
N ARG A 293 6.01 14.62 78.27
CA ARG A 293 7.26 15.34 78.00
C ARG A 293 8.26 15.30 79.16
N THR A 294 7.87 14.77 80.31
CA THR A 294 8.72 14.75 81.51
C THR A 294 9.52 13.45 81.68
N ASN A 295 9.26 12.43 80.86
CA ASN A 295 9.90 11.12 80.94
C ASN A 295 10.55 10.71 79.61
N GLN A 296 11.64 9.94 79.69
CA GLN A 296 12.23 9.29 78.52
C GLN A 296 11.50 7.97 78.26
N TYR A 297 10.78 7.91 77.13
CA TYR A 297 10.11 6.69 76.69
C TYR A 297 11.02 5.89 75.76
N SER A 298 11.18 4.60 76.06
CA SER A 298 11.79 3.63 75.14
C SER A 298 10.85 2.45 74.96
N ARG A 299 10.67 2.00 73.72
CA ARG A 299 10.00 0.74 73.39
C ARG A 299 11.07 -0.20 72.84
N LYS A 300 11.16 -1.43 73.36
CA LYS A 300 11.93 -2.48 72.69
C LYS A 300 11.11 -2.96 71.49
N PRO A 301 11.55 -2.73 70.24
CA PRO A 301 10.91 -3.38 69.10
C PRO A 301 11.20 -4.88 69.18
N THR A 302 10.15 -5.69 69.09
CA THR A 302 10.26 -7.14 68.89
C THR A 302 9.71 -7.44 67.51
N ALA A 303 10.53 -7.97 66.62
CA ALA A 303 10.13 -8.50 65.33
C ALA A 303 10.35 -10.01 65.33
N GLN A 304 9.33 -10.77 64.90
CA GLN A 304 9.51 -12.18 64.56
C GLN A 304 9.75 -12.25 63.05
N VAL A 305 10.89 -12.79 62.66
CA VAL A 305 11.25 -13.04 61.26
C VAL A 305 11.17 -14.53 61.06
N ASP A 306 10.18 -15.00 60.32
CA ASP A 306 10.09 -16.39 59.87
C ASP A 306 10.70 -16.48 58.46
N PRO A 307 11.93 -16.98 58.29
CA PRO A 307 12.54 -17.10 56.97
C PRO A 307 11.86 -18.22 56.19
N VAL A 308 11.21 -17.87 55.08
CA VAL A 308 10.84 -18.83 54.03
C VAL A 308 12.07 -19.03 53.15
N PRO A 309 12.57 -20.27 52.95
CA PRO A 309 13.69 -20.49 52.04
C PRO A 309 13.32 -19.99 50.63
N PRO A 310 14.26 -19.42 49.86
CA PRO A 310 13.94 -18.84 48.57
C PRO A 310 13.40 -19.94 47.65
N ALA A 311 12.20 -19.74 47.13
CA ALA A 311 11.80 -20.41 45.90
C ALA A 311 12.68 -19.83 44.79
N ILE A 312 13.62 -20.63 44.30
CA ILE A 312 14.41 -20.26 43.13
C ILE A 312 13.41 -20.05 41.97
N ASN A 313 13.27 -18.80 41.52
CA ASN A 313 12.62 -18.47 40.26
C ASN A 313 13.56 -18.88 39.13
N VAL A 314 13.57 -20.17 38.81
CA VAL A 314 14.30 -20.76 37.69
C VAL A 314 13.43 -20.73 36.43
N VAL A 315 13.06 -19.51 36.02
CA VAL A 315 12.44 -19.27 34.70
C VAL A 315 13.30 -18.25 33.97
N LYS A 316 13.93 -18.70 32.90
CA LYS A 316 14.64 -17.85 31.94
C LYS A 316 14.03 -18.11 30.58
N ASP A 317 13.62 -17.05 29.89
CA ASP A 317 13.05 -17.09 28.53
C ASP A 317 11.87 -18.07 28.37
N GLY A 318 11.01 -18.17 29.38
CA GLY A 318 9.76 -18.93 29.32
C GLY A 318 9.89 -20.45 29.47
N VAL A 319 11.08 -20.98 29.78
CA VAL A 319 11.29 -22.42 30.02
C VAL A 319 11.42 -22.72 31.52
N ASP A 320 10.62 -23.67 32.01
CA ASP A 320 10.69 -24.20 33.37
C ASP A 320 11.70 -25.36 33.42
N ILE A 321 12.83 -25.13 34.09
CA ILE A 321 13.94 -26.10 34.24
C ILE A 321 13.78 -26.99 35.49
N ARG A 322 12.57 -27.10 36.05
CA ARG A 322 12.25 -27.99 37.19
C ARG A 322 11.90 -29.43 36.79
N GLN A 323 11.76 -29.74 35.50
CA GLN A 323 11.50 -31.12 35.06
C GLN A 323 12.82 -31.91 34.93
N ASN A 324 12.90 -32.97 35.73
CA ASN A 324 14.06 -33.83 36.01
C ASN A 324 14.56 -34.72 34.85
N ASP A 325 14.62 -34.23 33.60
CA ASP A 325 15.24 -34.99 32.50
C ASP A 325 16.16 -34.11 31.65
N ILE A 326 17.01 -33.30 32.28
CA ILE A 326 18.24 -32.84 31.62
C ILE A 326 19.22 -34.01 31.65
N ASN A 327 19.18 -34.84 30.61
CA ASN A 327 20.27 -35.76 30.30
C ASN A 327 21.50 -34.94 29.89
N VAL A 328 22.29 -34.53 30.88
CA VAL A 328 23.63 -33.98 30.66
C VAL A 328 24.54 -35.14 30.31
N LEU A 329 24.70 -35.40 29.02
CA LEU A 329 25.82 -36.17 28.49
C LEU A 329 27.09 -35.34 28.69
N ASP A 330 27.86 -35.76 29.70
CA ASP A 330 29.33 -35.79 29.81
C ASP A 330 30.18 -34.52 29.55
N ASP A 331 31.21 -34.40 30.39
CA ASP A 331 32.42 -33.56 30.29
C ASP A 331 32.26 -32.02 30.26
N THR A 332 32.04 -31.40 31.43
CA THR A 332 32.79 -30.21 31.90
C THR A 332 32.34 -29.82 33.31
N VAL A 333 32.63 -30.67 34.30
CA VAL A 333 32.71 -30.25 35.70
C VAL A 333 34.19 -30.07 35.99
N TYR A 334 34.65 -28.83 36.19
CA TYR A 334 35.85 -28.39 36.92
C TYR A 334 36.34 -27.06 36.34
N THR A 335 35.87 -25.92 36.86
CA THR A 335 36.59 -24.61 36.90
C THR A 335 35.71 -23.48 37.47
N ILE A 336 35.10 -23.64 38.65
CA ILE A 336 34.56 -22.50 39.41
C ILE A 336 34.72 -22.74 40.92
N VAL A 337 35.91 -23.14 41.37
CA VAL A 337 36.24 -23.20 42.82
C VAL A 337 37.60 -22.56 43.13
N ASP A 338 38.18 -21.74 42.22
CA ASP A 338 39.52 -21.17 42.48
C ASP A 338 39.68 -19.68 42.14
N GLU A 339 38.59 -18.95 41.97
CA GLU A 339 38.61 -17.51 41.75
C GLU A 339 37.36 -16.91 42.41
N VAL A 340 37.36 -16.09 43.46
CA VAL A 340 38.44 -15.34 44.10
C VAL A 340 37.93 -14.94 45.50
N PHE A 341 38.40 -15.64 46.54
CA PHE A 341 38.72 -14.98 47.82
C PHE A 341 40.14 -14.41 47.67
N GLY A 342 40.22 -13.28 46.97
CA GLY A 342 41.43 -12.52 46.63
C GLY A 342 41.11 -11.06 46.40
#